data_AF-A0A9W9SVH0-F1
#
_entry.id   AF-A0A9W9SVH0-F1
#
_cell.length_a   1.000
_cell.length_b   1.000
_cell.length_c   1.000
_cell.angle_alpha   90.00
_cell.angle_beta   90.00
_cell.angle_gamma   90.00
#
_symmetry.space_group_name_H-M   'P 1'
#
loop_
_entity.id
_entity.type
_entity.pdbx_description
1 polymer ?
#
loop_
_entity_poly.entity_id
_entity_poly.type
_entity_poly.pdbx_seq_one_letter_code
_entity_poly.pdbx_strand_id
1 'polypeptide(L)'
;MTPSSLLEIGQDPETLKEAGVYLHILWREDETTKRFWLYVGQACVLCLRIQKHKDPKHRWKNMGLHYAVWGSAADMKSAFVTLAILDVPSSTKTQLILNLAEMWMCLVFQTLTSLHLDSWLPKNTNAMWSGNHLNVALPLWQGFTDTQENKAITYAIGGRSTFQQYLASEDSVIRAWAEQTRDAFNDIRNSPDPVIRNYWWNLHKERILKAQDTWGKKKASMAKQHLERARALVTLHSGNHGDHQTEVRAGSFRFTVSKTFGLDLHDGDEVILQYHLTPTPHPHAYALSASKTDPATCLGVSIRGQDSQGGFHCWLKATGECNSRKMNSLVDILEGYSAEESLGFKRRWFVTKSLSSLNSGLSGRNRYT
;
A
#
# COMPACT_ATOMS: atom_id res chain seq x y z
N MET A 1 16.11 -14.38 -22.35
CA MET A 1 16.57 -15.39 -21.37
C MET A 1 15.41 -16.32 -21.10
N THR A 2 15.61 -17.64 -21.20
CA THR A 2 14.58 -18.66 -20.92
C THR A 2 15.03 -19.54 -19.75
N PRO A 3 14.11 -20.23 -19.05
CA PRO A 3 14.49 -21.19 -18.01
C PRO A 3 15.50 -22.21 -18.50
N SER A 4 15.33 -22.79 -19.69
CA SER A 4 16.26 -23.77 -20.27
C SER A 4 17.68 -23.22 -20.40
N SER A 5 17.84 -22.00 -20.95
CA SER A 5 19.17 -21.37 -21.06
C SER A 5 19.83 -21.07 -19.71
N LEU A 6 19.04 -20.87 -18.66
CA LEU A 6 19.54 -20.60 -17.32
C LEU A 6 20.03 -21.87 -16.61
N LEU A 7 19.43 -23.02 -16.92
CA LEU A 7 19.83 -24.31 -16.36
C LEU A 7 21.24 -24.73 -16.83
N GLU A 8 21.70 -24.21 -17.96
CA GLU A 8 23.01 -24.52 -18.55
C GLU A 8 24.15 -23.65 -17.99
N ILE A 9 23.85 -22.61 -17.20
CA ILE A 9 24.84 -21.63 -16.73
C ILE A 9 25.84 -22.23 -15.75
N GLY A 10 25.43 -23.24 -14.98
CA GLY A 10 26.26 -23.82 -13.95
C GLY A 10 25.83 -25.22 -13.56
N GLN A 11 26.69 -25.90 -12.82
CA GLN A 11 26.42 -27.24 -12.31
C GLN A 11 25.44 -27.23 -11.14
N ASP A 12 24.84 -28.39 -10.88
CA ASP A 12 23.94 -28.62 -9.76
C ASP A 12 24.66 -28.44 -8.40
N PRO A 13 24.24 -27.50 -7.54
CA PRO A 13 24.84 -27.27 -6.22
C PRO A 13 24.49 -28.33 -5.17
N GLU A 14 23.62 -29.30 -5.44
CA GLU A 14 23.12 -30.25 -4.44
C GLU A 14 24.17 -31.21 -3.88
N THR A 15 25.29 -31.39 -4.57
CA THR A 15 26.39 -32.26 -4.14
C THR A 15 27.63 -31.46 -3.72
N LEU A 16 27.64 -30.14 -3.94
CA LEU A 16 28.78 -29.27 -3.68
C LEU A 16 28.91 -28.94 -2.19
N LYS A 17 30.07 -29.24 -1.61
CA LYS A 17 30.39 -28.95 -0.20
C LYS A 17 31.08 -27.59 -0.02
N GLU A 18 31.40 -26.94 -1.12
CA GLU A 18 32.07 -25.66 -1.19
C GLU A 18 31.15 -24.51 -0.77
N ALA A 19 31.77 -23.39 -0.40
CA ALA A 19 31.07 -22.13 -0.28
C ALA A 19 30.81 -21.55 -1.67
N GLY A 20 29.73 -20.78 -1.81
CA GLY A 20 29.42 -20.22 -3.11
C GLY A 20 28.12 -19.46 -3.19
N VAL A 21 27.83 -19.03 -4.40
CA VAL A 21 26.60 -18.35 -4.80
C VAL A 21 25.84 -19.27 -5.73
N TYR A 22 24.54 -19.38 -5.51
CA TYR A 22 23.62 -20.16 -6.33
C TYR A 22 22.50 -19.28 -6.89
N LEU A 23 21.94 -19.71 -8.01
CA LEU A 23 20.71 -19.20 -8.57
C LEU A 23 19.63 -20.25 -8.40
N HIS A 24 18.50 -19.85 -7.83
CA HIS A 24 17.28 -20.64 -7.83
C HIS A 24 16.34 -20.10 -8.90
N ILE A 25 15.99 -20.97 -9.83
CA ILE A 25 15.12 -20.71 -10.97
C ILE A 25 13.78 -21.37 -10.68
N LEU A 26 12.72 -20.57 -10.63
CA LEU A 26 11.33 -21.02 -10.52
C LEU A 26 10.61 -20.71 -11.81
N TRP A 27 9.82 -21.63 -12.35
CA TRP A 27 9.04 -21.36 -13.56
C TRP A 27 7.79 -22.22 -13.65
N ARG A 28 6.87 -21.82 -14.51
CA ARG A 28 5.70 -22.60 -14.89
C ARG A 28 5.74 -22.85 -16.39
N GLU A 29 5.38 -24.06 -16.80
CA GLU A 29 5.19 -24.41 -18.21
C GLU A 29 3.80 -23.99 -18.66
N ASP A 30 3.53 -22.69 -18.60
CA ASP A 30 2.35 -22.10 -19.21
C ASP A 30 2.79 -21.44 -20.52
N GLU A 31 2.31 -22.00 -21.64
CA GLU A 31 2.60 -21.55 -23.00
C GLU A 31 2.25 -20.07 -23.21
N THR A 32 1.31 -19.53 -22.44
CA THR A 32 0.82 -18.15 -22.59
C THR A 32 1.67 -17.11 -21.87
N THR A 33 2.40 -17.50 -20.81
CA THR A 33 3.09 -16.52 -19.96
C THR A 33 4.61 -16.67 -19.92
N LYS A 34 5.17 -17.86 -20.21
CA LYS A 34 6.63 -18.14 -20.15
C LYS A 34 7.31 -17.51 -18.91
N ARG A 35 6.59 -17.48 -17.78
CA ARG A 35 7.03 -16.76 -16.58
C ARG A 35 8.05 -17.58 -15.80
N PHE A 36 9.05 -16.87 -15.31
CA PHE A 36 10.04 -17.41 -14.40
C PHE A 36 10.43 -16.36 -13.37
N TRP A 37 10.89 -16.83 -12.23
CA TRP A 37 11.38 -16.01 -11.13
C TRP A 37 12.76 -16.50 -10.72
N LEU A 38 13.62 -15.53 -10.44
CA LEU A 38 14.99 -15.77 -10.04
C LEU A 38 15.19 -15.34 -8.59
N TYR A 39 15.95 -16.15 -7.86
CA TYR A 39 16.46 -15.82 -6.54
C TYR A 39 17.93 -16.18 -6.48
N VAL A 40 18.78 -15.19 -6.22
CA VAL A 40 20.20 -15.41 -5.96
C VAL A 40 20.39 -15.56 -4.45
N GLY A 41 21.21 -16.52 -4.03
CA GLY A 41 21.59 -16.65 -2.63
C GLY A 41 22.99 -17.22 -2.49
N GLN A 42 23.50 -17.23 -1.26
CA GLN A 42 24.82 -17.75 -0.95
C GLN A 42 24.80 -18.74 0.21
N ALA A 43 25.88 -19.51 0.34
CA ALA A 43 26.09 -20.43 1.44
C ALA A 43 27.59 -20.68 1.69
N CYS A 44 27.94 -20.95 2.95
CA CYS A 44 29.25 -21.53 3.30
C CYS A 44 29.37 -23.01 2.87
N VAL A 45 28.23 -23.70 2.76
CA VAL A 45 28.13 -25.08 2.26
C VAL A 45 26.88 -25.18 1.39
N LEU A 46 27.07 -25.20 0.06
CA LEU A 46 25.98 -25.16 -0.91
C LEU A 46 24.96 -26.29 -0.72
N CYS A 47 25.40 -27.54 -0.69
CA CYS A 47 24.50 -28.70 -0.62
C CYS A 47 23.57 -28.65 0.60
N LEU A 48 24.08 -28.26 1.77
CA LEU A 48 23.28 -28.12 2.99
C LEU A 48 22.23 -27.00 2.87
N ARG A 49 22.60 -25.87 2.24
CA ARG A 49 21.67 -24.76 2.00
C ARG A 49 20.55 -25.18 1.05
N ILE A 50 20.87 -25.90 -0.02
CA ILE A 50 19.87 -26.36 -1.00
C ILE A 50 18.92 -27.40 -0.38
N GLN A 51 19.44 -28.35 0.40
CA GLN A 51 18.62 -29.29 1.16
C GLN A 51 17.64 -28.55 2.10
N LYS A 52 18.10 -27.49 2.76
CA LYS A 52 17.27 -26.65 3.62
C LYS A 52 16.15 -25.94 2.85
N HIS A 53 16.43 -25.42 1.66
CA HIS A 53 15.40 -24.84 0.76
C HIS A 53 14.35 -25.89 0.37
N LYS A 54 14.79 -27.12 0.07
CA LYS A 54 13.92 -28.22 -0.33
C LYS A 54 13.06 -28.79 0.81
N ASP A 55 13.41 -28.58 2.08
CA ASP A 55 12.59 -28.97 3.23
C ASP A 55 11.27 -28.15 3.29
N PRO A 56 10.09 -28.78 3.11
CA PRO A 56 8.80 -28.10 3.23
C PRO A 56 8.57 -27.45 4.60
N LYS A 57 9.06 -28.07 5.68
CA LYS A 57 8.91 -27.55 7.04
C LYS A 57 9.73 -26.27 7.22
N HIS A 58 10.92 -26.22 6.65
CA HIS A 58 11.72 -25.00 6.63
C HIS A 58 11.00 -23.87 5.87
N ARG A 59 10.48 -24.14 4.67
CA ARG A 59 9.76 -23.14 3.87
C ARG A 59 8.54 -22.61 4.61
N TRP A 60 7.75 -23.50 5.20
CA TRP A 60 6.56 -23.11 5.96
C TRP A 60 6.88 -22.17 7.12
N LYS A 61 7.96 -22.43 7.87
CA LYS A 61 8.39 -21.59 9.00
C LYS A 61 8.97 -20.24 8.58
N ASN A 62 9.48 -20.10 7.36
CA ASN A 62 10.27 -18.95 6.93
C ASN A 62 9.64 -18.26 5.71
N MET A 63 8.32 -18.06 5.73
CA MET A 63 7.48 -17.66 4.58
C MET A 63 7.75 -16.24 4.02
N GLY A 64 8.97 -15.99 3.54
CA GLY A 64 9.35 -14.81 2.77
C GLY A 64 8.86 -14.87 1.32
N LEU A 65 9.06 -13.79 0.58
CA LEU A 65 8.63 -13.66 -0.83
C LEU A 65 9.07 -14.87 -1.68
N HIS A 66 10.32 -15.29 -1.54
CA HIS A 66 10.89 -16.43 -2.27
C HIS A 66 10.06 -17.72 -2.12
N TYR A 67 9.76 -18.12 -0.89
CA TYR A 67 8.95 -19.33 -0.65
C TYR A 67 7.47 -19.13 -0.93
N ALA A 68 6.95 -17.91 -0.76
CA ALA A 68 5.57 -17.60 -1.12
C ALA A 68 5.33 -17.74 -2.62
N VAL A 69 6.28 -17.29 -3.47
CA VAL A 69 6.23 -17.50 -4.91
C VAL A 69 6.42 -18.98 -5.26
N TRP A 70 7.40 -19.67 -4.66
CA TRP A 70 7.61 -21.10 -4.91
C TRP A 70 6.37 -21.94 -4.58
N GLY A 71 5.66 -21.62 -3.50
CA GLY A 71 4.42 -22.30 -3.09
C GLY A 71 3.14 -21.76 -3.73
N SER A 72 3.22 -20.80 -4.65
CA SER A 72 2.03 -20.12 -5.20
C SER A 72 1.23 -20.96 -6.21
N ALA A 73 1.82 -22.04 -6.75
CA ALA A 73 1.18 -22.92 -7.71
C ALA A 73 1.64 -24.37 -7.53
N ALA A 74 0.72 -25.32 -7.72
CA ALA A 74 1.01 -26.75 -7.56
C ALA A 74 1.94 -27.30 -8.66
N ASP A 75 1.92 -26.68 -9.83
CA ASP A 75 2.73 -27.01 -11.01
C ASP A 75 4.04 -26.21 -11.08
N MET A 76 4.43 -25.50 -10.01
CA MET A 76 5.67 -24.73 -9.97
C MET A 76 6.88 -25.65 -10.10
N LYS A 77 7.68 -25.44 -11.15
CA LYS A 77 8.97 -26.11 -11.33
C LYS A 77 10.09 -25.31 -10.67
N SER A 78 11.12 -26.01 -10.21
CA SER A 78 12.25 -25.42 -9.49
C SER A 78 13.54 -26.13 -9.79
N ALA A 79 14.61 -25.37 -9.99
CA ALA A 79 15.97 -25.88 -10.15
C ALA A 79 17.00 -24.92 -9.57
N PHE A 80 18.14 -25.47 -9.15
CA PHE A 80 19.26 -24.68 -8.65
C PHE A 80 20.46 -24.86 -9.56
N VAL A 81 21.21 -23.78 -9.77
CA VAL A 81 22.50 -23.81 -10.46
C VAL A 81 23.55 -23.03 -9.68
N THR A 82 24.80 -23.46 -9.77
CA THR A 82 25.94 -22.80 -9.13
C THR A 82 26.40 -21.63 -9.99
N LEU A 83 26.49 -20.43 -9.41
CA LEU A 83 26.99 -19.22 -10.09
C LEU A 83 28.46 -18.94 -9.80
N ALA A 84 28.92 -19.25 -8.58
CA ALA A 84 30.30 -19.06 -8.18
C ALA A 84 30.65 -20.04 -7.05
N ILE A 85 31.89 -20.55 -7.08
CA ILE A 85 32.51 -21.29 -6.00
C ILE A 85 33.58 -20.41 -5.37
N LEU A 86 33.59 -20.34 -4.05
CA LEU A 86 34.53 -19.55 -3.26
C LEU A 86 35.11 -20.43 -2.14
N ASP A 87 36.27 -20.01 -1.63
CA ASP A 87 36.81 -20.59 -0.42
C ASP A 87 35.86 -20.39 0.76
N VAL A 88 35.77 -21.41 1.62
CA VAL A 88 34.96 -21.34 2.84
C VAL A 88 35.44 -20.16 3.69
N PRO A 89 34.56 -19.22 4.06
CA PRO A 89 34.96 -18.06 4.86
C PRO A 89 35.59 -18.49 6.19
N SER A 90 36.82 -18.04 6.45
CA SER A 90 37.54 -18.27 7.71
C SER A 90 37.49 -17.08 8.67
N SER A 91 36.95 -15.95 8.21
CA SER A 91 36.82 -14.69 8.94
C SER A 91 35.63 -13.86 8.45
N THR A 92 35.24 -12.84 9.22
CA THR A 92 34.24 -11.84 8.80
C THR A 92 34.60 -11.18 7.47
N LYS A 93 35.89 -10.87 7.24
CA LYS A 93 36.35 -10.26 5.99
C LYS A 93 36.12 -11.18 4.78
N THR A 94 36.48 -12.45 4.91
CA THR A 94 36.24 -13.43 3.84
C THR A 94 34.76 -13.72 3.63
N GLN A 95 33.92 -13.52 4.64
CA GLN A 95 32.46 -13.66 4.49
C GLN A 95 31.83 -12.48 3.76
N LEU A 96 32.37 -11.27 3.92
CA LEU A 96 31.95 -10.11 3.12
C LEU A 96 32.19 -10.33 1.63
N ILE A 97 33.23 -11.10 1.25
CA ILE A 97 33.45 -11.48 -0.16
C ILE A 97 32.26 -12.28 -0.69
N LEU A 98 31.67 -13.14 0.14
CA LEU A 98 30.50 -13.95 -0.22
C LEU A 98 29.25 -13.07 -0.43
N ASN A 99 29.04 -12.06 0.43
CA ASN A 99 27.98 -11.06 0.27
C ASN A 99 28.20 -10.19 -0.99
N LEU A 100 29.46 -9.83 -1.29
CA LEU A 100 29.81 -9.09 -2.51
C LEU A 100 29.57 -9.94 -3.77
N ALA A 101 29.90 -11.23 -3.72
CA ALA A 101 29.64 -12.14 -4.83
C ALA A 101 28.13 -12.35 -5.05
N GLU A 102 27.34 -12.50 -3.99
CA GLU A 102 25.88 -12.55 -4.06
C GLU A 102 25.31 -11.24 -4.63
N MET A 103 25.79 -10.09 -4.15
CA MET A 103 25.39 -8.77 -4.67
C MET A 103 25.70 -8.63 -6.15
N TRP A 104 26.90 -9.03 -6.58
CA TRP A 104 27.30 -9.00 -7.97
C TRP A 104 26.35 -9.84 -8.84
N MET A 105 26.06 -11.07 -8.43
CA MET A 105 25.14 -11.94 -9.17
C MET A 105 23.71 -11.42 -9.17
N CYS A 106 23.25 -10.81 -8.07
CA CYS A 106 21.98 -10.09 -8.00
C CYS A 106 21.88 -8.98 -9.05
N LEU A 107 22.98 -8.26 -9.33
CA LEU A 107 23.02 -7.23 -10.38
C LEU A 107 23.05 -7.83 -11.79
N VAL A 108 23.87 -8.86 -12.02
CA VAL A 108 23.98 -9.55 -13.31
C VAL A 108 22.63 -10.14 -13.75
N PHE A 109 21.95 -10.83 -12.83
CA PHE A 109 20.64 -11.44 -13.08
C PHE A 109 19.46 -10.51 -12.75
N GLN A 110 19.73 -9.27 -12.34
CA GLN A 110 18.75 -8.24 -12.02
C GLN A 110 17.66 -8.75 -11.06
N THR A 111 18.05 -9.49 -10.02
CA THR A 111 17.08 -10.15 -9.12
C THR A 111 16.56 -9.25 -7.99
N LEU A 112 17.13 -8.06 -7.84
CA LEU A 112 16.76 -7.07 -6.82
C LEU A 112 15.48 -6.29 -7.18
N THR A 113 14.94 -5.57 -6.22
CA THR A 113 13.85 -4.60 -6.42
C THR A 113 14.28 -3.44 -7.32
N SER A 114 13.32 -2.72 -7.90
CA SER A 114 13.61 -1.58 -8.77
C SER A 114 14.37 -0.50 -8.02
N LEU A 115 13.96 -0.20 -6.78
CA LEU A 115 14.67 0.74 -5.92
C LEU A 115 16.19 0.47 -5.84
N HIS A 116 16.57 -0.81 -5.68
CA HIS A 116 17.96 -1.19 -5.57
C HIS A 116 18.66 -1.24 -6.92
N LEU A 117 18.04 -1.79 -7.97
CA LEU A 117 18.65 -1.83 -9.29
C LEU A 117 18.93 -0.42 -9.83
N ASP A 118 18.01 0.53 -9.63
CA ASP A 118 18.19 1.93 -10.02
C ASP A 118 19.37 2.60 -9.31
N SER A 119 19.64 2.18 -8.07
CA SER A 119 20.73 2.74 -7.25
C SER A 119 22.10 2.12 -7.58
N TRP A 120 22.13 0.86 -8.00
CA TRP A 120 23.37 0.07 -8.09
C TRP A 120 23.79 -0.27 -9.52
N LEU A 121 22.89 -0.22 -10.51
CA LEU A 121 23.25 -0.35 -11.91
C LEU A 121 23.76 0.98 -12.47
N PRO A 122 24.70 0.96 -13.44
CA PRO A 122 25.03 2.16 -14.20
C PRO A 122 23.79 2.79 -14.85
N LYS A 123 23.73 4.13 -14.92
CA LYS A 123 22.55 4.90 -15.40
C LYS A 123 22.04 4.50 -16.80
N ASN A 124 22.89 3.93 -17.64
CA ASN A 124 22.55 3.53 -19.02
C ASN A 124 22.34 2.02 -19.17
N THR A 125 22.31 1.27 -18.07
CA THR A 125 22.06 -0.17 -18.11
C THR A 125 20.58 -0.46 -18.28
N ASN A 126 20.26 -1.36 -19.23
CA ASN A 126 18.88 -1.82 -19.41
C ASN A 126 18.46 -2.75 -18.26
N ALA A 127 17.67 -2.23 -17.32
CA ALA A 127 17.11 -2.96 -16.18
C ALA A 127 15.79 -3.69 -16.56
N MET A 128 15.81 -4.47 -17.64
CA MET A 128 14.63 -5.13 -18.21
C MET A 128 13.86 -6.02 -17.21
N TRP A 129 14.55 -6.65 -16.26
CA TRP A 129 13.93 -7.55 -15.29
C TRP A 129 13.61 -6.89 -13.96
N SER A 130 13.77 -5.56 -13.86
CA SER A 130 13.61 -4.82 -12.62
C SER A 130 12.29 -5.10 -11.91
N GLY A 131 12.38 -5.55 -10.66
CA GLY A 131 11.22 -5.86 -9.82
C GLY A 131 10.44 -7.13 -10.18
N ASN A 132 10.90 -7.94 -11.13
CA ASN A 132 10.26 -9.23 -11.50
C ASN A 132 10.73 -10.42 -10.66
N HIS A 133 11.70 -10.22 -9.77
CA HIS A 133 12.43 -11.30 -9.12
C HIS A 133 12.46 -11.14 -7.60
N LEU A 134 13.12 -12.06 -6.91
CA LEU A 134 12.76 -12.43 -5.54
C LEU A 134 13.71 -11.90 -4.46
N ASN A 135 14.80 -11.22 -4.83
CA ASN A 135 15.72 -10.62 -3.85
C ASN A 135 15.19 -9.25 -3.42
N VAL A 136 14.76 -9.13 -2.15
CA VAL A 136 14.24 -7.87 -1.58
C VAL A 136 15.32 -7.10 -0.86
N ALA A 137 16.04 -7.76 0.05
CA ALA A 137 17.13 -7.16 0.81
C ALA A 137 18.43 -7.21 0.01
N LEU A 138 19.25 -6.17 0.14
CA LEU A 138 20.60 -6.18 -0.44
C LEU A 138 21.46 -7.24 0.27
N PRO A 139 22.15 -8.10 -0.48
CA PRO A 139 23.11 -9.05 0.08
C PRO A 139 24.17 -8.42 0.98
N LEU A 140 24.56 -7.17 0.71
CA LEU A 140 25.54 -6.41 1.50
C LEU A 140 25.13 -6.26 2.97
N TRP A 141 23.84 -6.30 3.26
CA TRP A 141 23.28 -6.16 4.61
C TRP A 141 22.91 -7.49 5.26
N GLN A 142 23.15 -8.63 4.61
CA GLN A 142 22.87 -9.93 5.20
C GLN A 142 23.87 -10.24 6.33
N GLY A 143 23.31 -10.57 7.50
CA GLY A 143 24.07 -11.03 8.66
C GLY A 143 24.67 -12.43 8.44
N PHE A 144 25.76 -12.70 9.16
CA PHE A 144 26.64 -13.85 8.98
C PHE A 144 26.01 -15.18 9.45
N THR A 145 25.37 -15.94 8.58
CA THR A 145 24.42 -17.03 8.93
C THR A 145 24.91 -18.17 9.84
N ASP A 146 26.22 -18.32 10.08
CA ASP A 146 26.78 -19.48 10.80
C ASP A 146 27.54 -19.18 12.10
N THR A 147 27.59 -17.93 12.57
CA THR A 147 28.16 -17.66 13.91
C THR A 147 27.08 -17.80 15.00
N GLN A 148 27.47 -18.31 16.17
CA GLN A 148 26.61 -18.37 17.37
C GLN A 148 26.04 -16.98 17.74
N GLU A 149 26.73 -15.90 17.36
CA GLU A 149 26.29 -14.50 17.43
C GLU A 149 25.03 -14.20 16.60
N ASN A 150 24.76 -14.95 15.53
CA ASN A 150 23.61 -14.67 14.66
C ASN A 150 22.29 -15.25 15.18
N LYS A 151 22.34 -16.21 16.13
CA LYS A 151 21.15 -16.53 16.96
C LYS A 151 20.75 -15.33 17.80
N ALA A 152 21.70 -14.50 18.23
CA ALA A 152 21.44 -13.24 18.91
C ALA A 152 20.92 -12.18 17.94
N ILE A 153 21.39 -12.07 16.68
CA ILE A 153 20.82 -11.14 15.67
C ILE A 153 19.41 -11.55 15.23
N THR A 154 19.13 -12.85 15.07
CA THR A 154 17.76 -13.32 14.80
C THR A 154 16.81 -13.05 15.98
N TYR A 155 17.34 -13.00 17.21
CA TYR A 155 16.65 -12.54 18.42
C TYR A 155 16.67 -11.00 18.60
N ALA A 156 17.66 -10.29 18.02
CA ALA A 156 17.95 -8.87 18.22
C ALA A 156 17.49 -7.96 17.07
N ILE A 157 17.08 -8.51 15.92
CA ILE A 157 16.04 -7.89 15.10
C ILE A 157 14.74 -8.13 15.87
N GLY A 158 14.60 -7.51 17.05
CA GLY A 158 13.61 -7.79 18.09
C GLY A 158 12.19 -7.39 17.66
N GLY A 159 11.71 -8.06 16.63
CA GLY A 159 10.45 -7.82 15.95
C GLY A 159 10.31 -6.39 15.42
N ARG A 160 9.04 -6.02 15.20
CA ARG A 160 8.63 -4.73 14.66
C ARG A 160 9.10 -3.54 15.52
N SER A 161 9.14 -3.68 16.84
CA SER A 161 9.53 -2.62 17.77
C SER A 161 10.99 -2.24 17.60
N THR A 162 11.87 -3.23 17.46
CA THR A 162 13.31 -2.96 17.27
C THR A 162 13.59 -2.36 15.89
N PHE A 163 12.90 -2.84 14.85
CA PHE A 163 13.00 -2.20 13.53
C PHE A 163 12.52 -0.75 13.54
N GLN A 164 11.49 -0.41 14.32
CA GLN A 164 11.05 0.98 14.53
C GLN A 164 12.11 1.82 15.24
N GLN A 165 12.86 1.24 16.20
CA GLN A 165 13.99 1.92 16.83
C GLN A 165 15.11 2.19 15.82
N TYR A 166 15.40 1.28 14.91
CA TYR A 166 16.39 1.51 13.85
C TYR A 166 15.97 2.64 12.91
N LEU A 167 14.69 2.73 12.54
CA LEU A 167 14.16 3.86 11.76
C LEU A 167 14.27 5.20 12.50
N ALA A 168 14.24 5.18 13.84
CA ALA A 168 14.38 6.36 14.68
C ALA A 168 15.83 6.57 15.19
N SER A 169 16.79 5.76 14.74
CA SER A 169 18.15 5.81 15.26
C SER A 169 18.81 7.17 15.01
N GLU A 170 19.60 7.64 15.97
CA GLU A 170 20.45 8.82 15.82
C GLU A 170 21.63 8.53 14.88
N ASP A 171 22.05 7.27 14.79
CA ASP A 171 23.06 6.83 13.82
C ASP A 171 22.47 6.85 12.40
N SER A 172 23.01 7.75 11.59
CA SER A 172 22.59 7.94 10.20
C SER A 172 22.73 6.69 9.33
N VAL A 173 23.71 5.82 9.59
CA VAL A 173 23.96 4.61 8.81
C VAL A 173 22.92 3.54 9.14
N ILE A 174 22.64 3.33 10.43
CA ILE A 174 21.59 2.40 10.88
C ILE A 174 20.22 2.85 10.35
N ARG A 175 19.93 4.15 10.45
CA ARG A 175 18.67 4.71 9.97
C ARG A 175 18.52 4.55 8.46
N ALA A 176 19.55 4.90 7.68
CA ALA A 176 19.54 4.76 6.22
C ALA A 176 19.35 3.30 5.78
N TRP A 177 20.00 2.34 6.47
CA TRP A 177 19.79 0.92 6.22
C TRP A 177 18.34 0.50 6.47
N ALA A 178 17.76 0.92 7.60
CA ALA A 178 16.38 0.57 7.95
C ALA A 178 15.37 1.18 6.97
N GLU A 179 15.59 2.42 6.54
CA GLU A 179 14.80 3.10 5.51
C GLU A 179 14.87 2.36 4.18
N GLN A 180 16.07 2.04 3.69
CA GLN A 180 16.24 1.29 2.44
C GLN A 180 15.57 -0.08 2.50
N THR A 181 15.70 -0.80 3.62
CA THR A 181 15.05 -2.11 3.80
C THR A 181 13.53 -2.00 3.78
N ARG A 182 12.97 -1.00 4.47
CA ARG A 182 11.53 -0.70 4.47
C ARG A 182 11.05 -0.35 3.06
N ASP A 183 11.78 0.51 2.37
CA ASP A 183 11.39 1.05 1.09
C ASP A 183 11.48 -0.01 -0.01
N ALA A 184 12.52 -0.83 -0.02
CA ALA A 184 12.64 -1.98 -0.92
C ALA A 184 11.51 -3.00 -0.72
N PHE A 185 11.15 -3.30 0.54
CA PHE A 185 10.01 -4.18 0.81
C PHE A 185 8.67 -3.55 0.37
N ASN A 186 8.50 -2.24 0.53
CA ASN A 186 7.31 -1.54 0.05
C ASN A 186 7.27 -1.40 -1.47
N ASP A 187 8.41 -1.37 -2.15
CA ASP A 187 8.51 -1.30 -3.60
C ASP A 187 7.91 -2.53 -4.29
N ILE A 188 7.90 -3.68 -3.61
CA ILE A 188 7.24 -4.94 -4.06
C ILE A 188 5.78 -4.70 -4.48
N ARG A 189 5.06 -3.78 -3.82
CA ARG A 189 3.67 -3.45 -4.15
C ARG A 189 3.51 -2.89 -5.58
N ASN A 190 4.59 -2.35 -6.15
CA ASN A 190 4.67 -1.78 -7.49
C ASN A 190 5.30 -2.75 -8.51
N SER A 191 5.67 -3.98 -8.11
CA SER A 191 6.28 -4.97 -9.00
C SER A 191 5.46 -5.13 -10.29
N PRO A 192 6.09 -5.26 -11.47
CA PRO A 192 5.38 -5.63 -12.70
C PRO A 192 4.70 -7.01 -12.62
N ASP A 193 5.19 -7.91 -11.75
CA ASP A 193 4.64 -9.25 -11.58
C ASP A 193 3.44 -9.27 -10.60
N PRO A 194 2.27 -9.78 -11.02
CA PRO A 194 1.07 -9.80 -10.18
C PRO A 194 1.17 -10.74 -8.96
N VAL A 195 1.92 -11.83 -9.04
CA VAL A 195 2.13 -12.76 -7.91
C VAL A 195 2.92 -12.06 -6.81
N ILE A 196 3.98 -11.35 -7.20
CA ILE A 196 4.81 -10.55 -6.28
C ILE A 196 3.99 -9.43 -5.64
N ARG A 197 3.19 -8.67 -6.41
CA ARG A 197 2.30 -7.64 -5.84
C ARG A 197 1.29 -8.23 -4.85
N ASN A 198 0.68 -9.37 -5.20
CA ASN A 198 -0.33 -10.02 -4.36
C ASN A 198 0.24 -10.48 -3.03
N TYR A 199 1.49 -10.93 -2.99
CA TYR A 199 2.18 -11.25 -1.73
C TYR A 199 2.15 -10.06 -0.76
N TRP A 200 2.51 -8.86 -1.22
CA TRP A 200 2.50 -7.65 -0.39
C TRP A 200 1.09 -7.31 0.10
N TRP A 201 0.08 -7.37 -0.78
CA TRP A 201 -1.31 -7.08 -0.42
C TRP A 201 -1.87 -8.07 0.61
N ASN A 202 -1.57 -9.36 0.45
CA ASN A 202 -2.03 -10.38 1.38
C ASN A 202 -1.48 -10.17 2.79
N LEU A 203 -0.21 -9.77 2.92
CA LEU A 203 0.40 -9.43 4.22
C LEU A 203 -0.24 -8.22 4.89
N HIS A 204 -0.80 -7.29 4.11
CA HIS A 204 -1.36 -6.04 4.62
C HIS A 204 -2.89 -6.02 4.68
N LYS A 205 -3.57 -7.03 4.14
CA LYS A 205 -5.03 -7.07 3.97
C LYS A 205 -5.78 -6.73 5.26
N GLU A 206 -5.48 -7.45 6.34
CA GLU A 206 -6.14 -7.22 7.63
C GLU A 206 -5.88 -5.83 8.21
N ARG A 207 -4.65 -5.32 8.06
CA ARG A 207 -4.28 -3.98 8.53
C ARG A 207 -5.02 -2.90 7.76
N ILE A 208 -5.13 -3.06 6.45
CA ILE A 208 -5.88 -2.16 5.58
C ILE A 208 -7.36 -2.16 5.97
N LEU A 209 -7.96 -3.35 6.13
CA LEU A 209 -9.36 -3.48 6.55
C LEU A 209 -9.60 -2.82 7.91
N LYS A 210 -8.72 -3.07 8.90
CA LYS A 210 -8.81 -2.46 10.22
C LYS A 210 -8.64 -0.93 10.19
N ALA A 211 -7.73 -0.42 9.35
CA ALA A 211 -7.55 1.01 9.16
C ALA A 211 -8.78 1.65 8.51
N GLN A 212 -9.39 0.98 7.53
CA GLN A 212 -10.64 1.41 6.89
C GLN A 212 -11.81 1.45 7.89
N ASP A 213 -11.97 0.42 8.72
CA ASP A 213 -12.99 0.38 9.78
C ASP A 213 -12.78 1.51 10.81
N THR A 214 -11.55 1.67 11.30
CA THR A 214 -11.20 2.72 12.26
C THR A 214 -11.49 4.11 11.69
N TRP A 215 -11.13 4.34 10.43
CA TRP A 215 -11.42 5.58 9.73
C TRP A 215 -12.93 5.78 9.51
N GLY A 216 -13.66 4.72 9.16
CA GLY A 216 -15.11 4.73 9.03
C GLY A 216 -15.81 5.14 10.33
N LYS A 217 -15.42 4.55 11.46
CA LYS A 217 -15.92 4.90 12.80
C LYS A 217 -15.61 6.35 13.17
N LYS A 218 -14.39 6.82 12.91
CA LYS A 218 -14.01 8.22 13.12
C LYS A 218 -14.87 9.16 12.28
N LYS A 219 -15.07 8.85 11.00
CA LYS A 219 -15.95 9.61 10.10
C LYS A 219 -17.39 9.66 10.60
N ALA A 220 -17.93 8.54 11.08
CA ALA A 220 -19.27 8.48 11.64
C ALA A 220 -19.41 9.33 12.90
N SER A 221 -18.44 9.25 13.82
CA SER A 221 -18.41 10.08 15.03
C SER A 221 -18.38 11.57 14.70
N MET A 222 -17.52 12.00 13.76
CA MET A 222 -17.48 13.39 13.31
C MET A 222 -18.80 13.85 12.68
N ALA A 223 -19.45 13.01 11.88
CA ALA A 223 -20.74 13.35 11.30
C ALA A 223 -21.83 13.52 12.37
N LYS A 224 -21.83 12.68 13.42
CA LYS A 224 -22.81 12.76 14.52
C LYS A 224 -22.65 14.02 15.37
N GLN A 225 -21.45 14.60 15.51
CA GLN A 225 -21.26 15.87 16.21
C GLN A 225 -22.10 17.01 15.62
N HIS A 226 -22.36 16.98 14.31
CA HIS A 226 -23.20 17.98 13.66
C HIS A 226 -24.70 17.83 13.98
N LEU A 227 -25.16 16.72 14.57
CA LEU A 227 -26.52 16.65 15.15
C LEU A 227 -26.65 17.60 16.36
N GLU A 228 -25.56 17.76 17.11
CA GLU A 228 -25.47 18.56 18.34
C GLU A 228 -24.96 19.99 18.12
N ARG A 229 -24.92 20.46 16.85
CA ARG A 229 -24.41 21.79 16.44
C ARG A 229 -22.89 21.92 16.58
N ALA A 230 -22.17 21.52 15.54
CA ALA A 230 -20.71 21.63 15.50
C ALA A 230 -20.26 22.77 14.58
N ARG A 231 -19.08 23.34 14.88
CA ARG A 231 -18.44 24.37 14.06
C ARG A 231 -17.97 23.79 12.73
N ALA A 232 -18.07 24.59 11.67
CA ALA A 232 -17.58 24.28 10.34
C ALA A 232 -16.95 25.54 9.73
N LEU A 233 -15.89 25.34 8.95
CA LEU A 233 -15.21 26.42 8.23
C LEU A 233 -15.88 26.64 6.88
N VAL A 234 -16.03 27.91 6.52
CA VAL A 234 -16.37 28.36 5.17
C VAL A 234 -15.13 28.22 4.27
N THR A 235 -15.35 27.66 3.08
CA THR A 235 -14.34 27.62 2.02
C THR A 235 -14.88 28.22 0.74
N LEU A 236 -14.10 29.08 0.10
CA LEU A 236 -14.42 29.66 -1.21
C LEU A 236 -13.68 28.90 -2.31
N HIS A 237 -14.41 28.31 -3.26
CA HIS A 237 -13.81 27.69 -4.44
C HIS A 237 -13.96 28.60 -5.65
N SER A 238 -12.87 28.85 -6.37
CA SER A 238 -12.90 29.56 -7.65
C SER A 238 -13.51 28.65 -8.71
N GLY A 239 -14.68 29.01 -9.24
CA GLY A 239 -15.28 28.32 -10.38
C GLY A 239 -14.55 28.64 -11.69
N ASN A 240 -14.78 27.81 -12.72
CA ASN A 240 -14.18 27.96 -14.06
C ASN A 240 -14.53 29.30 -14.77
N HIS A 241 -15.46 30.08 -14.24
CA HIS A 241 -15.93 31.36 -14.82
C HIS A 241 -15.70 32.58 -13.90
N GLY A 242 -14.78 32.48 -12.94
CA GLY A 242 -14.45 33.58 -12.01
C GLY A 242 -15.47 33.79 -10.89
N ASP A 243 -16.55 33.00 -10.87
CA ASP A 243 -17.57 33.07 -9.84
C ASP A 243 -17.20 32.13 -8.67
N HIS A 244 -17.06 32.68 -7.47
CA HIS A 244 -16.69 31.89 -6.28
C HIS A 244 -17.90 31.12 -5.74
N GLN A 245 -17.75 29.82 -5.49
CA GLN A 245 -18.75 28.99 -4.81
C GLN A 245 -18.40 28.87 -3.33
N THR A 246 -19.31 29.33 -2.47
CA THR A 246 -19.18 29.23 -1.02
C THR A 246 -19.64 27.86 -0.54
N GLU A 247 -18.79 27.16 0.19
CA GLU A 247 -19.07 25.83 0.75
C GLU A 247 -18.73 25.76 2.23
N VAL A 248 -19.55 25.04 2.99
CA VAL A 248 -19.22 24.62 4.36
C VAL A 248 -18.96 23.13 4.41
N ARG A 249 -18.01 22.70 5.25
CA ARG A 249 -17.55 21.30 5.30
C ARG A 249 -17.86 20.63 6.63
N ALA A 250 -18.26 19.36 6.54
CA ALA A 250 -18.34 18.43 7.66
C ALA A 250 -17.65 17.11 7.27
N GLY A 251 -16.38 16.98 7.65
CA GLY A 251 -15.54 15.86 7.22
C GLY A 251 -15.47 15.75 5.69
N SER A 252 -15.98 14.65 5.13
CA SER A 252 -15.98 14.43 3.68
C SER A 252 -17.21 15.01 2.96
N PHE A 253 -18.18 15.55 3.69
CA PHE A 253 -19.40 16.14 3.11
C PHE A 253 -19.21 17.65 2.95
N ARG A 254 -19.66 18.15 1.80
CA ARG A 254 -19.58 19.56 1.43
C ARG A 254 -20.99 20.03 1.13
N PHE A 255 -21.34 21.20 1.66
CA PHE A 255 -22.64 21.80 1.49
C PHE A 255 -22.47 23.19 0.88
N THR A 256 -23.09 23.40 -0.28
CA THR A 256 -23.04 24.70 -0.95
C THR A 256 -23.94 25.69 -0.24
N VAL A 257 -23.44 26.89 0.01
CA VAL A 257 -24.21 28.02 0.51
C VAL A 257 -24.70 28.82 -0.70
N SER A 258 -26.01 28.99 -0.81
CA SER A 258 -26.60 29.71 -1.94
C SER A 258 -26.30 31.20 -1.85
N LYS A 259 -25.89 31.80 -2.98
CA LYS A 259 -25.73 33.26 -3.10
C LYS A 259 -27.02 34.03 -2.89
N THR A 260 -28.17 33.38 -3.12
CA THR A 260 -29.48 33.99 -2.89
C THR A 260 -29.75 34.34 -1.44
N PHE A 261 -28.96 33.82 -0.50
CA PHE A 261 -29.06 34.22 0.91
C PHE A 261 -28.45 35.61 1.18
N GLY A 262 -27.65 36.15 0.25
CA GLY A 262 -27.05 37.49 0.40
C GLY A 262 -26.07 37.59 1.57
N LEU A 263 -25.50 36.47 2.01
CA LEU A 263 -24.59 36.41 3.16
C LEU A 263 -23.18 36.87 2.76
N ASP A 264 -22.56 37.65 3.64
CA ASP A 264 -21.21 38.19 3.45
C ASP A 264 -20.15 37.27 4.11
N LEU A 265 -20.00 36.06 3.56
CA LEU A 265 -19.10 35.02 4.08
C LEU A 265 -17.75 35.01 3.35
N HIS A 266 -16.67 35.00 4.12
CA HIS A 266 -15.29 34.98 3.67
C HIS A 266 -14.64 33.61 3.87
N ASP A 267 -13.54 33.35 3.15
CA ASP A 267 -12.76 32.13 3.32
C ASP A 267 -12.16 32.07 4.72
N GLY A 268 -12.40 30.96 5.43
CA GLY A 268 -11.94 30.78 6.83
C GLY A 268 -12.94 31.19 7.90
N ASP A 269 -14.09 31.79 7.55
CA ASP A 269 -15.13 32.12 8.53
C ASP A 269 -15.67 30.87 9.24
N GLU A 270 -15.95 30.99 10.54
CA GLU A 270 -16.56 29.92 11.35
C GLU A 270 -18.08 30.07 11.39
N VAL A 271 -18.79 29.02 11.00
CA VAL A 271 -20.25 28.91 11.14
C VAL A 271 -20.62 27.67 11.95
N ILE A 272 -21.80 27.68 12.56
CA ILE A 272 -22.39 26.50 13.19
C ILE A 272 -23.17 25.73 12.12
N LEU A 273 -22.70 24.53 11.78
CA LEU A 273 -23.38 23.61 10.88
C LEU A 273 -24.14 22.56 11.69
N GLN A 274 -25.45 22.44 11.41
CA GLN A 274 -26.32 21.50 12.11
C GLN A 274 -27.06 20.58 11.12
N TYR A 275 -27.05 19.29 11.43
CA TYR A 275 -27.89 18.26 10.80
C TYR A 275 -29.17 18.09 11.60
N HIS A 276 -30.29 17.99 10.87
CA HIS A 276 -31.63 17.76 11.42
C HIS A 276 -32.16 16.48 10.80
N LEU A 277 -32.04 15.37 11.53
CA LEU A 277 -32.53 14.07 11.09
C LEU A 277 -33.88 13.78 11.76
N THR A 278 -34.91 13.52 10.96
CA THR A 278 -36.27 13.24 11.44
C THR A 278 -36.77 11.87 10.99
N PRO A 279 -37.72 11.22 11.70
CA PRO A 279 -38.30 9.94 11.25
C PRO A 279 -39.15 10.05 9.97
N THR A 280 -39.60 11.26 9.65
CA THR A 280 -40.42 11.59 8.46
C THR A 280 -39.68 12.59 7.57
N PRO A 281 -40.11 12.76 6.29
CA PRO A 281 -39.52 13.75 5.40
C PRO A 281 -39.45 15.14 6.02
N HIS A 282 -38.26 15.73 6.04
CA HIS A 282 -37.99 17.01 6.66
C HIS A 282 -38.54 18.15 5.76
N PRO A 283 -39.26 19.14 6.30
CA PRO A 283 -39.84 20.24 5.50
C PRO A 283 -38.78 21.11 4.81
N HIS A 284 -37.55 21.10 5.34
CA HIS A 284 -36.37 21.73 4.75
C HIS A 284 -35.31 20.70 4.34
N ALA A 285 -35.72 19.59 3.72
CA ALA A 285 -34.79 18.57 3.24
C ALA A 285 -33.69 19.18 2.35
N TYR A 286 -32.44 18.78 2.58
CA TYR A 286 -31.31 19.32 1.82
C TYR A 286 -31.34 18.85 0.35
N ALA A 287 -31.58 17.56 0.12
CA ALA A 287 -31.57 16.99 -1.23
C ALA A 287 -32.96 17.09 -1.89
N LEU A 288 -33.17 18.14 -2.68
CA LEU A 288 -34.47 18.41 -3.32
C LEU A 288 -34.82 17.42 -4.44
N SER A 289 -33.84 16.72 -4.99
CA SER A 289 -34.02 15.70 -6.04
C SER A 289 -34.10 14.27 -5.48
N ALA A 290 -34.27 14.11 -4.17
CA ALA A 290 -34.42 12.80 -3.54
C ALA A 290 -35.79 12.18 -3.90
N SER A 291 -35.83 10.87 -4.15
CA SER A 291 -37.10 10.13 -4.28
C SER A 291 -37.84 10.12 -2.94
N LYS A 292 -39.17 9.96 -2.96
CA LYS A 292 -39.99 9.85 -1.74
C LYS A 292 -39.55 8.70 -0.81
N THR A 293 -38.87 7.69 -1.36
CA THR A 293 -38.33 6.53 -0.63
C THR A 293 -36.89 6.71 -0.20
N ASP A 294 -36.23 7.80 -0.58
CA ASP A 294 -34.83 8.04 -0.25
C ASP A 294 -34.72 8.56 1.19
N PRO A 295 -33.83 7.99 2.02
CA PRO A 295 -33.62 8.48 3.39
C PRO A 295 -33.13 9.94 3.43
N ALA A 296 -32.50 10.43 2.36
CA ALA A 296 -32.11 11.84 2.23
C ALA A 296 -33.29 12.83 2.38
N THR A 297 -34.54 12.38 2.16
CA THR A 297 -35.73 13.22 2.39
C THR A 297 -35.94 13.57 3.86
N CYS A 298 -35.41 12.77 4.77
CA CYS A 298 -35.52 12.95 6.22
C CYS A 298 -34.43 13.86 6.81
N LEU A 299 -33.49 14.35 5.98
CA LEU A 299 -32.34 15.12 6.44
C LEU A 299 -32.43 16.60 6.02
N GLY A 300 -32.61 17.47 7.01
CA GLY A 300 -32.38 18.91 6.90
C GLY A 300 -30.95 19.29 7.26
N VAL A 301 -30.42 20.33 6.62
CA VAL A 301 -29.09 20.88 6.93
C VAL A 301 -29.21 22.40 7.05
N SER A 302 -28.73 22.96 8.15
CA SER A 302 -28.78 24.41 8.41
C SER A 302 -27.42 24.94 8.83
N ILE A 303 -27.16 26.21 8.52
CA ILE A 303 -26.03 26.96 9.09
C ILE A 303 -26.52 28.18 9.88
N ARG A 304 -25.76 28.53 10.92
CA ARG A 304 -25.96 29.74 11.73
C ARG A 304 -24.62 30.43 11.96
N GLY A 305 -24.61 31.75 11.99
CA GLY A 305 -23.40 32.52 12.20
C GLY A 305 -23.69 34.01 12.32
N GLN A 306 -22.62 34.80 12.22
CA GLN A 306 -22.69 36.25 12.09
C GLN A 306 -21.93 36.67 10.83
N ASP A 307 -22.48 37.63 10.10
CA ASP A 307 -21.80 38.31 9.00
C ASP A 307 -21.89 39.84 9.20
N SER A 308 -21.49 40.61 8.20
CA SER A 308 -21.54 42.08 8.24
C SER A 308 -22.95 42.67 8.38
N GLN A 309 -23.99 41.88 8.10
CA GLN A 309 -25.40 42.26 8.20
C GLN A 309 -26.04 41.80 9.53
N GLY A 310 -25.35 40.96 10.31
CA GLY A 310 -25.75 40.53 11.64
C GLY A 310 -25.84 39.01 11.78
N GLY A 311 -26.65 38.55 12.74
CA GLY A 311 -26.85 37.11 12.96
C GLY A 311 -27.76 36.49 11.91
N PHE A 312 -27.36 35.34 11.35
CA PHE A 312 -28.15 34.63 10.34
C PHE A 312 -28.44 33.17 10.73
N HIS A 313 -29.50 32.63 10.12
CA HIS A 313 -29.83 31.20 10.14
C HIS A 313 -30.48 30.81 8.82
N CYS A 314 -29.87 29.91 8.06
CA CYS A 314 -30.41 29.49 6.77
C CYS A 314 -30.40 27.96 6.61
N TRP A 315 -31.38 27.47 5.85
CA TRP A 315 -31.51 26.07 5.47
C TRP A 315 -30.85 25.85 4.11
N LEU A 316 -29.82 25.00 4.09
CA LEU A 316 -29.11 24.69 2.88
C LEU A 316 -29.93 23.72 2.02
N LYS A 317 -29.83 23.87 0.71
CA LYS A 317 -30.56 23.06 -0.27
C LYS A 317 -29.67 22.80 -1.48
N ALA A 318 -29.79 21.62 -2.04
CA ALA A 318 -29.12 21.24 -3.28
C ALA A 318 -30.04 20.38 -4.15
N THR A 319 -29.88 20.54 -5.46
CA THR A 319 -30.51 19.71 -6.48
C THR A 319 -29.51 18.70 -7.03
N GLY A 320 -30.00 17.74 -7.80
CA GLY A 320 -29.17 16.78 -8.54
C GLY A 320 -29.02 15.43 -7.84
N GLU A 321 -29.03 14.37 -8.65
CA GLU A 321 -29.00 12.97 -8.21
C GLU A 321 -27.78 12.64 -7.36
N CYS A 322 -26.62 13.23 -7.66
CA CYS A 322 -25.39 13.03 -6.90
C CYS A 322 -25.55 13.49 -5.43
N ASN A 323 -26.25 14.61 -5.19
CA ASN A 323 -26.50 15.10 -3.84
C ASN A 323 -27.47 14.19 -3.09
N SER A 324 -28.53 13.69 -3.74
CA SER A 324 -29.43 12.69 -3.15
C SER A 324 -28.68 11.45 -2.70
N ARG A 325 -27.80 10.89 -3.55
CA ARG A 325 -27.00 9.71 -3.21
C ARG A 325 -26.02 9.95 -2.07
N LYS A 326 -25.37 11.12 -2.05
CA LYS A 326 -24.47 11.52 -0.95
C LYS A 326 -25.22 11.66 0.37
N MET A 327 -26.40 12.27 0.34
CA MET A 327 -27.21 12.45 1.54
C MET A 327 -27.81 11.12 2.03
N ASN A 328 -28.17 10.20 1.14
CA ASN A 328 -28.57 8.85 1.55
C ASN A 328 -27.46 8.16 2.35
N SER A 329 -26.22 8.21 1.84
CA SER A 329 -25.07 7.66 2.56
C SER A 329 -24.76 8.41 3.87
N LEU A 330 -25.03 9.72 3.96
CA LEU A 330 -24.89 10.46 5.20
C LEU A 330 -25.94 10.03 6.23
N VAL A 331 -27.20 9.85 5.82
CA VAL A 331 -28.26 9.36 6.71
C VAL A 331 -27.92 7.96 7.22
N ASP A 332 -27.48 7.05 6.35
CA ASP A 332 -27.05 5.72 6.75
C ASP A 332 -25.97 5.79 7.87
N ILE A 333 -24.99 6.71 7.74
CA ILE A 333 -23.96 6.96 8.76
C ILE A 333 -24.54 7.49 10.08
N LEU A 334 -25.48 8.45 10.00
CA LEU A 334 -26.10 9.06 11.17
C LEU A 334 -26.97 8.06 11.95
N GLU A 335 -27.67 7.19 11.24
CA GLU A 335 -28.49 6.10 11.80
C GLU A 335 -27.64 4.92 12.31
N GLY A 336 -26.35 4.88 11.98
CA GLY A 336 -25.39 3.92 12.53
C GLY A 336 -25.20 2.66 11.70
N TYR A 337 -25.65 2.64 10.45
CA TYR A 337 -25.32 1.56 9.52
C TYR A 337 -23.82 1.54 9.22
N SER A 338 -23.26 0.34 9.09
CA SER A 338 -21.89 0.16 8.66
C SER A 338 -21.71 0.53 7.18
N ALA A 339 -20.46 0.77 6.78
CA ALA A 339 -20.14 1.03 5.37
C ALA A 339 -20.48 -0.17 4.47
N GLU A 340 -20.35 -1.39 4.98
CA GLU A 340 -20.67 -2.63 4.27
C GLU A 340 -22.18 -2.79 4.04
N GLU A 341 -23.00 -2.51 5.05
CA GLU A 341 -24.46 -2.52 4.92
C GLU A 341 -24.92 -1.43 3.93
N SER A 342 -24.40 -0.21 4.08
CA SER A 342 -24.76 0.92 3.21
C SER A 342 -24.37 0.67 1.74
N LEU A 343 -23.29 -0.08 1.46
CA LEU A 343 -22.91 -0.51 0.10
C LEU A 343 -23.97 -1.39 -0.56
N GLY A 344 -24.69 -2.19 0.22
CA GLY A 344 -25.80 -3.02 -0.26
C GLY A 344 -27.07 -2.22 -0.58
N PHE A 345 -27.16 -0.96 -0.12
CA PHE A 345 -28.36 -0.15 -0.31
C PHE A 345 -28.36 0.58 -1.66
N LYS A 346 -29.55 0.68 -2.26
CA LYS A 346 -29.73 1.34 -3.57
C LYS A 346 -29.45 2.84 -3.47
N ARG A 347 -28.90 3.46 -4.51
CA ARG A 347 -28.72 4.92 -4.61
C ARG A 347 -27.88 5.53 -3.48
N ARG A 348 -26.80 4.86 -3.09
CA ARG A 348 -25.79 5.40 -2.16
C ARG A 348 -24.59 5.92 -2.94
N TRP A 349 -23.92 6.90 -2.37
CA TRP A 349 -22.68 7.45 -2.94
C TRP A 349 -21.48 6.88 -2.20
N PHE A 350 -20.78 5.98 -2.88
CA PHE A 350 -19.45 5.56 -2.48
C PHE A 350 -18.47 6.03 -3.54
N VAL A 351 -17.44 6.73 -3.11
CA VAL A 351 -16.26 6.91 -3.95
C VAL A 351 -15.57 5.56 -3.97
N THR A 352 -15.97 4.70 -4.91
CA THR A 352 -15.14 3.59 -5.32
C THR A 352 -13.89 4.21 -5.92
N LYS A 353 -12.80 4.24 -5.17
CA LYS A 353 -11.50 4.04 -5.82
C LYS A 353 -11.61 2.66 -6.44
N SER A 354 -12.03 2.58 -7.69
CA SER A 354 -12.20 1.27 -8.30
C SER A 354 -10.84 0.57 -8.18
N LEU A 355 -10.85 -0.70 -7.81
CA LEU A 355 -9.65 -1.53 -7.93
C LEU A 355 -9.19 -1.60 -9.40
N SER A 356 -10.09 -1.31 -10.36
CA SER A 356 -9.71 -1.06 -11.75
C SER A 356 -8.92 0.24 -11.95
N SER A 357 -9.04 1.25 -11.08
CA SER A 357 -8.24 2.49 -11.06
C SER A 357 -6.92 2.39 -10.29
N LEU A 358 -6.74 1.34 -9.47
CA LEU A 358 -5.41 0.91 -9.06
C LEU A 358 -4.68 0.15 -10.18
N ASN A 359 -5.42 -0.47 -11.11
CA ASN A 359 -4.85 -1.06 -12.33
C ASN A 359 -4.81 -0.10 -13.53
N SER A 360 -5.56 1.02 -13.54
CA SER A 360 -5.54 2.02 -14.61
C SER A 360 -4.88 3.35 -14.24
N GLY A 361 -4.39 3.49 -13.01
CA GLY A 361 -3.39 4.50 -12.63
C GLY A 361 -1.97 4.19 -13.12
N LEU A 362 -1.81 3.17 -13.98
CA LEU A 362 -0.57 2.71 -14.60
C LEU A 362 -0.11 3.56 -15.80
N SER A 363 -0.63 4.77 -15.95
CA SER A 363 -0.06 5.75 -16.89
C SER A 363 -0.21 7.15 -16.31
N GLY A 364 0.93 7.78 -16.00
CA GLY A 364 1.01 9.23 -15.78
C GLY A 364 0.76 9.69 -14.35
N ARG A 365 1.78 9.55 -13.49
CA ARG A 365 2.27 10.65 -12.64
C ARG A 365 3.65 10.29 -12.07
N ASN A 366 4.64 10.38 -12.95
CA ASN A 366 5.95 10.85 -12.51
C ASN A 366 5.75 12.25 -11.92
N ARG A 367 6.03 12.40 -10.63
CA ARG A 367 6.47 13.67 -10.07
C ARG A 367 7.78 13.40 -9.33
N TYR A 368 8.83 13.28 -10.13
CA TYR A 368 10.12 13.84 -9.75
C TYR A 368 10.09 15.30 -10.17
N THR A 369 9.87 16.17 -9.19
CA THR A 369 10.47 17.50 -9.00
C THR A 369 10.12 17.92 -7.58
#